data_AF-A0ABD2LDP9-F1
#
_entry.id   AF-A0ABD2LDP9-F1
#
_cell.length_a   1.000
_cell.length_b   1.000
_cell.length_c   1.000
_cell.angle_alpha   90.00
_cell.angle_beta   90.00
_cell.angle_gamma   90.00
#
_symmetry.space_group_name_H-M   'P 1'
#
loop_
_entity.id
_entity.type
_entity.pdbx_description
1 polymer ?
#
loop_
_entity_poly.entity_id
_entity_poly.type
_entity_poly.pdbx_seq_one_letter_code
_entity_poly.pdbx_strand_id
1 'polypeptide(L)'
;MGDAIQQLTAALQQLLANQPQNAAPALNAHALPSLPTIDCFEPSDDRSISDWLERFNFALDCAAPQLADQSKVKLLMTKLSEAAFSQYSKSCLPKKVTDFNFSQTEERLKIAFSRPQSIWIDRYECLRASKSDDENFRPFINRHKRLLRDFQFDKLNEEQFSCLMLLTALIEQQPMGSRNLMAVKQKQRPIKPMQKGN
;
A
#
# COMPACT_ATOMS: atom_id res chain seq x y z
N MET A 1 -40.65 -58.88 -21.67
CA MET A 1 -40.22 -57.48 -21.90
C MET A 1 -39.23 -56.95 -20.85
N GLY A 2 -38.80 -57.74 -19.84
CA GLY A 2 -37.81 -57.29 -18.84
C GLY A 2 -36.35 -57.46 -19.27
N ASP A 3 -36.01 -58.53 -20.00
CA ASP A 3 -34.61 -58.86 -20.33
C ASP A 3 -33.95 -57.91 -21.34
N ALA A 4 -34.72 -57.36 -22.28
CA ALA A 4 -34.21 -56.43 -23.29
C ALA A 4 -33.76 -55.08 -22.70
N ILE A 5 -34.47 -54.62 -21.65
CA ILE A 5 -34.12 -53.37 -20.93
C ILE A 5 -32.88 -53.61 -20.05
N GLN A 6 -32.74 -54.80 -19.46
CA GLN A 6 -31.57 -55.17 -18.68
C GLN A 6 -30.31 -55.26 -19.55
N GLN A 7 -30.41 -55.82 -20.77
CA GLN A 7 -29.30 -55.89 -21.72
C GLN A 7 -28.89 -54.51 -22.26
N LEU A 8 -29.84 -53.61 -22.53
CA LEU A 8 -29.55 -52.24 -22.94
C LEU A 8 -28.82 -51.45 -21.85
N THR A 9 -29.20 -51.68 -20.58
CA THR A 9 -28.56 -51.02 -19.43
C THR A 9 -27.12 -51.50 -19.23
N ALA A 10 -26.87 -52.81 -19.37
CA ALA A 10 -25.53 -53.38 -19.26
C ALA A 10 -24.62 -52.94 -20.41
N ALA A 11 -25.15 -52.86 -21.64
CA ALA A 11 -24.41 -52.38 -22.81
C ALA A 11 -24.01 -50.89 -22.69
N LEU A 12 -24.89 -50.05 -22.13
CA LEU A 12 -24.58 -48.63 -21.88
C LEU A 12 -23.50 -48.46 -20.79
N GLN A 13 -23.52 -49.29 -19.74
CA GLN A 13 -22.47 -49.25 -18.71
C GLN A 13 -21.10 -49.69 -19.24
N GLN A 14 -21.05 -50.68 -20.14
CA GLN A 14 -19.80 -51.09 -20.77
C GLN A 14 -19.26 -50.04 -21.75
N LEU A 15 -20.13 -49.30 -22.45
CA LEU A 15 -19.73 -48.19 -23.32
C LEU A 15 -19.20 -46.97 -22.54
N LEU A 16 -19.72 -46.69 -21.34
CA LEU A 16 -19.15 -45.67 -20.45
C LEU A 16 -17.81 -46.12 -19.84
N ALA A 17 -17.63 -47.41 -19.55
CA ALA A 17 -16.40 -47.94 -18.96
C ALA A 17 -15.23 -48.05 -19.95
N ASN A 18 -15.51 -48.19 -21.26
CA ASN A 18 -14.50 -48.30 -22.32
C ASN A 18 -14.16 -46.98 -23.03
N GLN A 19 -14.59 -45.83 -22.50
CA GLN A 19 -13.95 -44.57 -22.87
C GLN A 19 -12.47 -44.68 -22.47
N PRO A 20 -11.50 -44.47 -23.38
CA PRO A 20 -10.12 -44.31 -22.95
C PRO A 20 -10.13 -43.19 -21.92
N GLN A 21 -9.69 -43.49 -20.70
CA GLN A 21 -9.33 -42.45 -19.76
C GLN A 21 -8.19 -41.68 -20.41
N ASN A 22 -8.53 -40.66 -21.20
CA ASN A 22 -7.72 -39.48 -21.31
C ASN A 22 -7.68 -38.91 -19.89
N ALA A 23 -6.81 -39.51 -19.07
CA ALA A 23 -6.01 -38.72 -18.17
C ALA A 23 -5.41 -37.63 -19.07
N ALA A 24 -6.08 -36.49 -19.12
CA ALA A 24 -5.41 -35.27 -19.51
C ALA A 24 -4.09 -35.30 -18.75
N PRO A 25 -2.92 -35.18 -19.42
CA PRO A 25 -1.73 -34.93 -18.66
C PRO A 25 -2.08 -33.71 -17.82
N ALA A 26 -2.11 -33.90 -16.50
CA ALA A 26 -2.16 -32.79 -15.58
C ALA A 26 -1.06 -31.88 -16.08
N LEU A 27 -1.45 -30.78 -16.73
CA LEU A 27 -0.52 -29.76 -17.14
C LEU A 27 0.22 -29.50 -15.85
N ASN A 28 1.49 -29.87 -15.85
CA ASN A 28 2.44 -29.52 -14.83
C ASN A 28 2.61 -28.01 -15.02
N ALA A 29 1.56 -27.25 -14.70
CA ALA A 29 1.65 -25.87 -14.36
C ALA A 29 2.71 -25.89 -13.28
N HIS A 30 3.90 -25.40 -13.61
CA HIS A 30 4.93 -25.11 -12.64
C HIS A 30 4.23 -24.35 -11.52
N ALA A 31 3.86 -25.08 -10.47
CA ALA A 31 3.08 -24.53 -9.39
C ALA A 31 4.04 -23.54 -8.77
N LEU A 32 3.79 -22.25 -9.04
CA LEU A 32 4.52 -21.20 -8.38
C LEU A 32 4.43 -21.51 -6.89
N PRO A 33 5.56 -21.58 -6.18
CA PRO A 33 5.57 -21.90 -4.76
C PRO A 33 4.53 -21.01 -4.09
N SER A 34 3.57 -21.63 -3.41
CA SER A 34 2.44 -20.92 -2.84
C SER A 34 2.97 -19.97 -1.77
N LEU A 35 3.13 -18.71 -2.16
CA LEU A 35 3.57 -17.66 -1.26
C LEU A 35 2.56 -17.58 -0.10
N PRO A 36 3.02 -17.44 1.16
CA PRO A 36 2.15 -17.11 2.28
C PRO A 36 1.14 -16.04 1.87
N THR A 37 -0.12 -16.15 2.31
CA THR A 37 -1.24 -15.31 1.87
C THR A 37 -0.89 -13.81 1.94
N ILE A 38 -0.35 -13.28 0.84
CA ILE A 38 -0.12 -11.88 0.60
C ILE A 38 -1.26 -11.43 -0.29
N ASP A 39 -2.03 -10.50 0.25
CA ASP A 39 -3.10 -9.83 -0.48
C ASP A 39 -2.53 -9.08 -1.67
N CYS A 40 -3.32 -8.99 -2.73
CA CYS A 40 -2.92 -8.22 -3.89
C CYS A 40 -2.67 -6.76 -3.52
N PHE A 41 -1.63 -6.18 -4.10
CA PHE A 41 -1.37 -4.75 -3.95
C PHE A 41 -2.48 -3.96 -4.64
N GLU A 42 -3.12 -3.07 -3.90
CA GLU A 42 -4.11 -2.13 -4.40
C GLU A 42 -3.61 -0.70 -4.14
N PRO A 43 -3.54 0.17 -5.17
CA PRO A 43 -3.11 1.54 -5.01
C PRO A 43 -4.12 2.28 -4.14
N SER A 44 -3.73 2.62 -2.91
CA SER A 44 -4.57 3.33 -1.94
C SER A 44 -3.70 4.25 -1.12
N ASP A 45 -4.30 5.33 -0.60
CA ASP A 45 -3.60 6.32 0.22
C ASP A 45 -2.98 5.69 1.48
N ASP A 46 -3.59 4.65 2.03
CA ASP A 46 -3.19 4.04 3.30
C ASP A 46 -2.16 2.91 3.16
N ARG A 47 -1.79 2.50 1.94
CA ARG A 47 -0.84 1.40 1.71
C ARG A 47 0.39 1.83 0.91
N SER A 48 1.53 1.83 1.59
CA SER A 48 2.85 2.02 1.01
C SER A 48 3.24 0.84 0.12
N ILE A 49 3.55 1.10 -1.15
CA ILE A 49 4.12 0.10 -2.06
C ILE A 49 5.45 -0.46 -1.54
N SER A 50 6.24 0.37 -0.85
CA SER A 50 7.53 -0.04 -0.26
C SER A 50 7.34 -1.09 0.83
N ASP A 51 6.37 -0.88 1.73
CA ASP A 51 6.10 -1.78 2.86
C ASP A 51 5.50 -3.10 2.35
N TRP A 52 4.65 -3.02 1.32
CA TRP A 52 4.10 -4.22 0.67
C TRP A 52 5.19 -5.02 -0.07
N LEU A 53 6.10 -4.36 -0.79
CA LEU A 53 7.24 -5.03 -1.45
C LEU A 53 8.18 -5.68 -0.43
N GLU A 54 8.45 -5.04 0.71
CA GLU A 54 9.26 -5.64 1.78
C GLU A 54 8.62 -6.94 2.30
N ARG A 55 7.31 -6.92 2.54
CA ARG A 55 6.55 -8.12 2.92
C ARG A 55 6.55 -9.18 1.82
N PHE A 56 6.43 -8.77 0.56
CA PHE A 56 6.49 -9.68 -0.59
C PHE A 56 7.85 -10.37 -0.69
N ASN A 57 8.94 -9.61 -0.58
CA ASN A 57 10.30 -10.14 -0.58
C ASN A 57 10.56 -11.09 0.58
N PHE A 58 10.14 -10.73 1.79
CA PHE A 58 10.26 -11.62 2.94
C PHE A 58 9.57 -12.97 2.69
N ALA A 59 8.36 -12.95 2.15
CA ALA A 59 7.64 -14.17 1.83
C ALA A 59 8.30 -14.95 0.68
N LEU A 60 8.85 -14.25 -0.31
CA LEU A 60 9.54 -14.84 -1.45
C LEU A 60 10.81 -15.55 -1.01
N ASP A 61 11.57 -14.94 -0.10
CA ASP A 61 12.77 -15.52 0.49
C ASP A 61 12.45 -16.75 1.34
N CYS A 62 11.31 -16.75 2.04
CA CYS A 62 10.84 -17.91 2.81
C CYS A 62 10.40 -19.08 1.90
N ALA A 63 9.69 -18.78 0.80
CA ALA A 63 9.05 -19.80 -0.03
C ALA A 63 9.94 -20.29 -1.18
N ALA A 64 10.77 -19.41 -1.74
CA ALA A 64 11.47 -19.65 -3.00
C ALA A 64 12.73 -18.78 -3.18
N PRO A 65 13.76 -18.94 -2.32
CA PRO A 65 14.95 -18.09 -2.34
C PRO A 65 15.73 -18.20 -3.67
N GLN A 66 15.71 -19.37 -4.31
CA GLN A 66 16.44 -19.67 -5.55
C GLN A 66 15.62 -19.48 -6.82
N LEU A 67 14.50 -18.76 -6.77
CA LEU A 67 13.65 -18.55 -7.94
C LEU A 67 14.36 -17.68 -8.99
N ALA A 68 14.28 -18.07 -10.27
CA ALA A 68 14.82 -17.28 -11.37
C ALA A 68 14.18 -15.89 -11.41
N ASP A 69 14.98 -14.88 -11.75
CA ASP A 69 14.60 -13.47 -11.75
C ASP A 69 13.31 -13.19 -12.53
N GLN A 70 13.21 -13.75 -13.74
CA GLN A 70 12.02 -13.67 -14.59
C GLN A 70 10.75 -14.28 -13.95
N SER A 71 10.91 -15.36 -13.17
CA SER A 71 9.80 -15.98 -12.46
C SER A 71 9.39 -15.15 -11.25
N LYS A 72 10.33 -14.46 -10.58
CA LYS A 72 10.03 -13.50 -9.52
C LYS A 72 9.23 -12.31 -10.05
N VAL A 73 9.60 -11.76 -11.22
CA VAL A 73 8.85 -10.69 -11.89
C VAL A 73 7.44 -11.13 -12.24
N LYS A 74 7.27 -12.31 -12.84
CA LYS A 74 5.94 -12.85 -13.17
C LYS A 74 5.09 -13.04 -11.92
N LEU A 75 5.65 -13.61 -10.86
CA LEU A 75 4.94 -13.79 -9.58
C LEU A 75 4.52 -12.45 -8.98
N LEU A 76 5.40 -11.45 -8.99
CA LEU A 76 5.10 -10.09 -8.54
C LEU A 76 3.93 -9.49 -9.31
N MET A 77 3.92 -9.61 -10.65
CA MET A 77 2.82 -9.14 -11.49
C MET A 77 1.48 -9.82 -11.16
N THR A 78 1.48 -11.11 -10.82
CA THR A 78 0.24 -11.82 -10.41
C THR A 78 -0.30 -11.37 -9.05
N LYS A 79 0.51 -10.66 -8.26
CA LYS A 79 0.15 -10.12 -6.94
C LYS A 79 -0.22 -8.64 -6.99
N LEU A 80 -0.27 -8.02 -8.17
CA LEU A 80 -0.86 -6.70 -8.35
C LEU A 80 -2.36 -6.84 -8.62
N SER A 81 -3.16 -5.88 -8.14
CA SER A 81 -4.56 -5.77 -8.58
C SER A 81 -4.63 -5.45 -10.08
N GLU A 82 -5.80 -5.66 -10.69
CA GLU A 82 -6.02 -5.34 -12.11
C GLU A 82 -5.71 -3.86 -12.42
N ALA A 83 -6.13 -2.96 -11.53
CA ALA A 83 -5.86 -1.53 -11.66
C ALA A 83 -4.36 -1.21 -11.57
N ALA A 84 -3.66 -1.78 -10.58
CA ALA A 84 -2.22 -1.59 -10.42
C ALA A 84 -1.44 -2.17 -11.61
N PHE A 85 -1.80 -3.37 -12.05
CA PHE A 85 -1.16 -4.00 -13.21
C PHE A 85 -1.37 -3.19 -14.50
N SER A 86 -2.59 -2.69 -14.73
CA SER A 86 -2.90 -1.82 -15.88
C SER A 86 -2.09 -0.52 -15.86
N GLN A 87 -1.97 0.12 -14.69
CA GLN A 87 -1.17 1.34 -14.55
C GLN A 87 0.33 1.08 -14.77
N TYR A 88 0.87 0.00 -14.20
CA TYR A 88 2.28 -0.36 -14.36
C TYR A 88 2.62 -0.80 -15.79
N SER A 89 1.77 -1.60 -16.42
CA SER A 89 2.00 -2.04 -17.81
C SER A 89 2.04 -0.86 -18.79
N LYS A 90 1.20 0.16 -18.58
CA LYS A 90 1.25 1.41 -19.35
C LYS A 90 2.54 2.20 -19.12
N SER A 91 3.08 2.23 -17.90
CA SER A 91 4.34 2.94 -17.60
C SER A 91 5.60 2.24 -18.13
N CYS A 92 5.48 0.96 -18.50
CA CYS A 92 6.57 0.16 -19.07
C CYS A 92 6.78 0.40 -20.57
N LEU A 93 5.81 0.99 -21.27
CA LEU A 93 5.87 1.17 -22.71
C LEU A 93 7.10 1.98 -23.16
N PRO A 94 7.74 1.62 -24.29
CA PRO A 94 7.34 0.61 -25.28
C PRO A 94 7.74 -0.84 -24.94
N LYS A 95 8.39 -1.07 -23.80
CA LYS A 95 8.84 -2.41 -23.35
C LYS A 95 7.72 -3.18 -22.64
N LYS A 96 7.90 -4.49 -22.47
CA LYS A 96 6.98 -5.33 -21.68
C LYS A 96 7.40 -5.37 -20.22
N VAL A 97 6.43 -5.67 -19.35
CA VAL A 97 6.65 -5.84 -17.90
C VAL A 97 7.68 -6.94 -17.57
N THR A 98 7.88 -7.91 -18.46
CA THR A 98 8.85 -9.01 -18.32
C THR A 98 10.25 -8.68 -18.85
N ASP A 99 10.45 -7.51 -19.46
CA ASP A 99 11.76 -7.16 -20.04
C ASP A 99 12.71 -6.56 -19.00
N PHE A 100 12.21 -6.30 -17.79
CA PHE A 100 12.95 -5.77 -16.67
C PHE A 100 13.37 -6.89 -15.72
N ASN A 101 14.51 -6.72 -15.08
CA ASN A 101 14.90 -7.62 -13.99
C ASN A 101 14.06 -7.34 -12.73
N PHE A 102 14.15 -8.22 -11.73
CA PHE A 102 13.35 -8.09 -10.50
C PHE A 102 13.62 -6.77 -9.79
N SER A 103 14.90 -6.42 -9.55
CA SER A 103 15.28 -5.19 -8.85
C SER A 103 14.79 -3.91 -9.56
N GLN A 104 14.92 -3.83 -10.88
CA GLN A 104 14.40 -2.72 -11.70
C GLN A 104 12.87 -2.65 -11.65
N THR A 105 12.20 -3.81 -11.62
CA THR A 105 10.74 -3.88 -11.51
C THR A 105 10.28 -3.28 -10.18
N GLU A 106 10.95 -3.62 -9.07
CA GLU A 106 10.65 -3.04 -7.75
C GLU A 106 10.86 -1.53 -7.71
N GLU A 107 11.96 -1.03 -8.27
CA GLU A 107 12.24 0.40 -8.34
C GLU A 107 11.19 1.14 -9.16
N ARG A 108 10.81 0.60 -10.32
CA ARG A 108 9.76 1.18 -11.17
C ARG A 108 8.39 1.16 -10.50
N LEU A 109 8.05 0.09 -9.76
CA LEU A 109 6.82 0.04 -8.98
C LEU A 109 6.82 1.10 -7.88
N LYS A 110 7.95 1.29 -7.19
CA LYS A 110 8.10 2.39 -6.21
C LYS A 110 7.88 3.73 -6.90
N ILE A 111 8.49 4.00 -8.05
CA ILE A 111 8.27 5.27 -8.77
C ILE A 111 6.81 5.44 -9.22
N ALA A 112 6.16 4.37 -9.68
CA ALA A 112 4.81 4.44 -10.21
C ALA A 112 3.71 4.63 -9.14
N PHE A 113 3.94 4.10 -7.94
CA PHE A 113 2.93 4.05 -6.86
C PHE A 113 3.33 4.77 -5.58
N SER A 114 4.56 5.25 -5.45
CA SER A 114 4.92 6.11 -4.31
C SER A 114 4.28 7.48 -4.49
N ARG A 115 3.86 8.08 -3.38
CA ARG A 115 3.50 9.50 -3.38
C ARG A 115 4.74 10.31 -3.82
N PRO A 116 4.60 11.28 -4.72
CA PRO A 116 5.66 12.25 -4.95
C PRO A 116 5.75 13.17 -3.73
N GLN A 117 6.42 12.70 -2.67
CA GLN A 117 6.79 13.53 -1.53
C GLN A 117 8.24 13.97 -1.68
N SER A 118 8.47 15.27 -1.48
CA SER A 118 9.81 15.83 -1.44
C SER A 118 10.44 15.49 -0.10
N ILE A 119 11.76 15.25 -0.10
CA ILE A 119 12.54 15.10 1.14
C ILE A 119 12.35 16.28 2.11
N TRP A 120 12.02 17.47 1.59
CA TRP A 120 11.66 18.63 2.41
C TRP A 120 10.34 18.46 3.16
N ILE A 121 9.34 17.86 2.50
CA ILE A 121 8.04 17.58 3.12
C ILE A 121 8.21 16.53 4.21
N ASP A 122 8.92 15.44 3.93
CA ASP A 122 9.17 14.37 4.93
C ASP A 122 9.90 14.93 6.16
N ARG A 123 10.93 15.76 5.94
CA ARG A 123 11.68 16.42 7.02
C ARG A 123 10.79 17.34 7.85
N TYR A 124 9.97 18.13 7.18
CA TYR A 124 9.07 19.06 7.83
C TYR A 124 7.93 18.34 8.59
N GLU A 125 7.38 17.26 8.05
CA GLU A 125 6.39 16.42 8.73
C GLU A 125 6.96 15.79 10.00
N CYS A 126 8.20 15.31 9.96
CA CYS A 126 8.88 14.79 11.15
C CYS A 126 9.03 15.84 12.24
N LEU A 127 9.42 17.08 11.89
CA LEU A 127 9.60 18.17 12.85
C LEU A 127 8.28 18.63 13.47
N ARG A 128 7.19 18.55 12.72
CA ARG A 128 5.84 18.91 13.20
C ARG A 128 5.05 17.78 13.81
N ALA A 129 5.63 16.58 13.87
CA ALA A 129 4.95 15.41 14.40
C ALA A 129 4.65 15.59 15.90
N SER A 130 3.40 15.91 16.22
CA SER A 130 2.89 15.94 17.58
C SER A 130 2.00 14.73 17.86
N LYS A 131 2.00 14.28 19.12
CA LYS A 131 1.04 13.27 19.59
C LYS A 131 -0.34 13.93 19.67
N SER A 132 -1.36 13.30 19.09
CA SER A 132 -2.75 13.75 19.29
C SER A 132 -3.23 13.39 20.70
N ASP A 133 -4.22 14.11 21.24
CA ASP A 133 -4.71 13.87 22.62
C ASP A 133 -5.24 12.44 22.82
N ASP A 134 -5.87 11.88 21.78
CA ASP A 134 -6.47 10.54 21.72
C ASP A 134 -5.48 9.43 21.31
N GLU A 135 -4.26 9.78 20.88
CA GLU A 135 -3.28 8.80 20.41
C GLU A 135 -2.48 8.18 21.57
N ASN A 136 -2.41 6.85 21.58
CA ASN A 136 -1.55 6.09 22.48
C ASN A 136 -0.06 6.32 22.16
N PHE A 137 0.79 6.27 23.19
CA PHE A 137 2.23 6.50 23.04
C PHE A 137 2.91 5.52 22.07
N ARG A 138 2.54 4.23 22.10
CA ARG A 138 3.22 3.21 21.28
C ARG A 138 2.99 3.41 19.77
N PRO A 139 1.75 3.60 19.28
CA PRO A 139 1.51 4.04 17.90
C PRO A 139 2.25 5.32 17.53
N PHE A 140 2.26 6.33 18.41
CA PHE A 140 2.97 7.59 18.18
C PHE A 140 4.48 7.37 18.00
N ILE A 141 5.12 6.60 18.88
CA ILE A 141 6.56 6.30 18.79
C ILE A 141 6.87 5.56 17.48
N ASN A 142 6.04 4.60 17.08
CA ASN A 142 6.24 3.88 15.82
C ASN A 142 6.10 4.81 14.61
N ARG A 143 5.09 5.70 14.61
CA ARG A 143 4.90 6.74 13.61
C ARG A 143 6.09 7.69 13.56
N HIS A 144 6.58 8.15 14.70
CA HIS A 144 7.71 9.06 14.81
C HIS A 144 9.03 8.41 14.35
N LYS A 145 9.26 7.13 14.64
CA LYS A 145 10.41 6.37 14.11
C LYS A 145 10.39 6.28 12.59
N ARG A 146 9.22 6.06 11.98
CA ARG A 146 9.06 6.10 10.52
C ARG A 146 9.42 7.47 9.97
N LEU A 147 8.87 8.54 10.55
CA LEU A 147 9.18 9.92 10.16
C LEU A 147 10.68 10.24 10.28
N LEU A 148 11.34 9.78 11.34
CA LEU A 148 12.77 10.00 11.54
C LEU A 148 13.64 9.24 10.53
N ARG A 149 13.22 8.04 10.11
CA ARG A 149 13.87 7.31 9.00
C ARG A 149 13.74 8.09 7.70
N ASP A 150 12.54 8.58 7.40
CA ASP A 150 12.23 9.29 6.15
C ASP A 150 12.90 10.69 6.12
N PHE A 151 13.20 11.28 7.30
CA PHE A 151 13.94 12.54 7.46
C PHE A 151 15.35 12.53 6.83
N GLN A 152 16.01 11.36 6.76
CA GLN A 152 17.36 11.18 6.20
C GLN A 152 18.37 12.19 6.76
N PHE A 153 18.64 12.07 8.07
CA PHE A 153 19.53 12.98 8.81
C PHE A 153 20.96 12.98 8.26
N ASP A 154 21.43 11.84 7.77
CA ASP A 154 22.73 11.66 7.13
C ASP A 154 22.95 12.53 5.88
N LYS A 155 21.86 12.93 5.21
CA LYS A 155 21.89 13.77 4.00
C LYS A 155 21.46 15.21 4.28
N LEU A 156 21.34 15.59 5.55
CA LEU A 156 20.93 16.94 5.95
C LEU A 156 22.16 17.82 6.10
N ASN A 157 22.18 18.96 5.40
CA ASN A 157 23.22 19.97 5.58
C ASN A 157 22.77 21.06 6.58
N GLU A 158 23.72 21.85 7.07
CA GLU A 158 23.49 22.89 8.08
C GLU A 158 22.52 23.99 7.61
N GLU A 159 22.63 24.40 6.35
CA GLU A 159 21.75 25.43 5.76
C GLU A 159 20.30 24.92 5.67
N GLN A 160 20.10 23.69 5.20
CA GLN A 160 18.80 23.03 5.11
C GLN A 160 18.19 22.86 6.50
N PHE A 161 18.99 22.47 7.49
CA PHE A 161 18.54 22.39 8.88
C PHE A 161 18.10 23.75 9.40
N SER A 162 18.90 24.80 9.18
CA SER A 162 18.58 26.17 9.58
C SER A 162 17.28 26.65 8.94
N CYS A 163 17.08 26.37 7.65
CA CYS A 163 15.84 26.67 6.94
C CYS A 163 14.63 25.93 7.53
N LEU A 164 14.77 24.63 7.84
CA LEU A 164 13.70 23.83 8.45
C LEU A 164 13.32 24.32 9.85
N MET A 165 14.31 24.69 10.67
CA MET A 165 14.07 25.25 12.00
C MET A 165 13.35 26.59 11.92
N LEU A 166 13.77 27.47 10.99
CA LEU A 166 13.08 28.73 10.75
C LEU A 166 11.64 28.51 10.27
N LEU A 167 11.41 27.61 9.32
CA LEU A 167 10.07 27.29 8.81
C LEU A 167 9.15 26.75 9.91
N THR A 168 9.65 25.84 10.76
CA THR A 168 8.87 25.28 11.88
C THR A 168 8.48 26.39 12.88
N ALA A 169 9.43 27.28 13.22
CA ALA A 169 9.19 28.39 14.14
C ALA A 169 8.20 29.44 13.59
N LEU A 170 8.18 29.68 12.27
CA LEU A 170 7.25 30.62 11.65
C LEU A 170 5.80 30.10 11.60
N ILE A 171 5.63 28.78 11.51
CA ILE A 171 4.30 28.16 11.31
C ILE A 171 3.57 27.93 12.65
N GLU A 172 4.30 27.90 13.76
CA GLU A 172 3.75 27.81 15.13
C GLU A 172 2.88 29.03 15.53
N GLN A 173 2.94 30.13 14.77
CA GLN A 173 2.09 31.32 14.93
C GLN A 173 0.63 31.13 14.47
N GLN A 174 0.24 29.97 13.94
CA GLN A 174 -1.16 29.61 13.73
C GLN A 174 -1.58 28.53 14.74
N PRO A 175 -2.03 28.94 15.95
CA PRO A 175 -2.59 27.98 16.88
C PRO A 175 -3.82 27.32 16.27
N MET A 176 -3.86 25.99 16.30
CA MET A 176 -5.05 25.15 16.05
C MET A 176 -6.09 25.35 17.17
N GLY A 177 -6.57 26.58 17.30
CA GLY A 177 -7.48 27.07 18.34
C GLY A 177 -8.05 28.46 18.05
N SER A 178 -7.56 29.18 17.04
CA SER A 178 -8.07 30.50 16.65
C SER A 178 -9.23 30.46 15.64
N ARG A 179 -10.09 29.43 15.69
CA ARG A 179 -11.42 29.49 15.02
C ARG A 179 -12.53 30.06 15.90
N ASN A 180 -12.36 30.15 17.23
CA ASN A 180 -13.46 30.56 18.13
C ASN A 180 -13.25 31.87 18.90
N LEU A 181 -12.08 32.52 18.87
CA LEU A 181 -11.88 33.76 19.65
C LEU A 181 -12.18 35.06 18.89
N MET A 182 -12.20 35.03 17.55
CA MET A 182 -12.62 36.19 16.74
C MET A 182 -14.15 36.35 16.69
N ALA A 183 -14.93 35.32 17.05
CA ALA A 183 -16.39 35.39 17.10
C ALA A 183 -16.96 35.88 18.45
N VAL A 184 -16.18 35.85 19.53
CA VAL A 184 -16.67 36.19 20.88
C VAL A 184 -16.45 37.67 21.25
N LYS A 185 -15.55 38.40 20.58
CA LYS A 185 -15.31 39.82 20.87
C LYS A 185 -16.28 40.81 20.20
N GLN A 186 -17.21 40.35 19.35
CA GLN A 186 -18.23 41.24 18.74
C GLN A 186 -19.55 41.35 19.53
N LYS A 187 -19.73 40.59 20.62
CA LYS A 187 -21.02 40.50 21.35
C LYS A 187 -21.05 41.04 22.78
N GLN A 188 -20.05 41.82 23.20
CA GLN A 188 -20.10 42.56 24.46
C GLN A 188 -19.96 44.06 24.21
N ARG A 189 -21.05 44.69 23.74
CA ARG A 189 -21.34 46.08 24.11
C ARG A 189 -22.12 46.04 25.42
N PRO A 190 -21.64 46.65 26.52
CA PRO A 190 -22.41 46.68 27.75
C PRO A 190 -23.63 47.58 27.57
N ILE A 191 -24.83 47.02 27.73
CA ILE A 191 -26.03 47.79 28.05
C ILE A 191 -25.95 48.08 29.55
N LYS A 192 -25.73 49.34 29.93
CA LYS A 192 -25.80 49.77 31.33
C LYS A 192 -27.27 49.76 31.82
N PRO A 193 -27.51 49.45 33.10
CA PRO A 193 -28.83 49.11 33.63
C PRO A 193 -29.70 50.33 33.93
N MET A 194 -31.02 50.12 33.84
CA MET A 194 -32.05 50.94 34.47
C MET A 194 -31.83 50.99 35.99
N GLN A 195 -31.94 52.18 36.58
CA GLN A 195 -32.45 52.32 37.95
C GLN A 195 -33.72 53.17 37.94
N LYS A 196 -34.76 52.63 38.61
CA LYS A 196 -36.03 53.27 38.92
C LYS A 196 -35.93 53.99 40.28
N GLY A 197 -36.62 55.12 40.39
CA GLY A 197 -37.35 55.51 41.61
C GLY A 197 -36.69 56.58 42.48
N ASN A 198 -37.19 57.81 42.40
CA ASN A 198 -38.17 58.30 43.36
C ASN A 198 -39.08 59.34 42.69
#